data_AF-A0A2T1D8N7-F1
#
_entry.id   AF-A0A2T1D8N7-F1
#
_cell.length_a   1.000
_cell.length_b   1.000
_cell.length_c   1.000
_cell.angle_alpha   90.00
_cell.angle_beta   90.00
_cell.angle_gamma   90.00
#
_symmetry.space_group_name_H-M   'P 1'
#
loop_
_entity.id
_entity.type
_entity.pdbx_description
1 polymer ?
#
loop_
_entity_poly.entity_id
_entity_poly.type
_entity_poly.pdbx_seq_one_letter_code
_entity_poly.pdbx_strand_id
1 'polypeptide(L)'
;MASSKIKKSGFGTLSLALLTAVMAACAPPQTAETEPQVGEPTAEETIDPGAADAGDVADDYEQLIGQTVTIRGDIDEQLSDNVVRLTADEGLFGGENIMVVLPDDFVLPTEEGGEDVVANRIQVTGEVQRFTAAEAQQYNLQDEVAEDEERPLIVAETAALSPDAGELSDNPEQFYNQTVAIESDDLEEIAPNTYRMGGGLTGGDILVLSEQPLQELIDQGEELVITGEARQFDLAEFQEQYNWDAEQQQEIAENYADGPVIVAQEVFPVTEGQQ
;
A
#
# COMPACT_ATOMS: atom_id res chain seq x y z
N MET A 1 7.80 15.33 51.35
CA MET A 1 7.07 16.37 52.10
C MET A 1 7.66 17.73 51.78
N ALA A 2 7.00 18.52 50.93
CA ALA A 2 7.08 19.99 50.92
C ALA A 2 6.03 20.48 49.91
N SER A 3 4.89 20.90 50.45
CA SER A 3 3.82 21.57 49.71
C SER A 3 4.26 22.95 49.26
N SER A 4 3.87 23.37 48.06
CA SER A 4 3.61 24.79 47.80
C SER A 4 2.36 24.94 46.93
N LYS A 5 1.59 25.96 47.28
CA LYS A 5 0.18 26.17 46.99
C LYS A 5 0.02 27.40 46.09
N ILE A 6 -0.94 27.30 45.16
CA ILE A 6 -1.92 28.32 44.74
C ILE A 6 -1.41 29.56 43.99
N LYS A 7 -1.92 29.75 42.75
CA LYS A 7 -2.75 30.95 42.42
C LYS A 7 -3.65 30.73 41.19
N LYS A 8 -4.96 30.89 41.39
CA LYS A 8 -6.01 31.09 40.37
C LYS A 8 -6.18 32.60 40.13
N SER A 9 -6.51 33.02 38.90
CA SER A 9 -7.38 34.19 38.63
C SER A 9 -7.59 34.45 37.13
N GLY A 10 -8.84 34.83 36.77
CA GLY A 10 -9.24 35.48 35.50
C GLY A 10 -10.12 34.58 34.63
N PHE A 11 -11.46 34.51 34.74
CA PHE A 11 -12.50 35.54 34.51
C PHE A 11 -12.48 36.14 33.09
N GLY A 12 -13.46 35.75 32.27
CA GLY A 12 -13.74 36.29 30.94
C GLY A 12 -15.12 35.85 30.46
N THR A 13 -16.12 36.66 30.79
CA THR A 13 -17.55 36.52 30.49
C THR A 13 -17.92 36.97 29.07
N LEU A 14 -18.81 36.21 28.43
CA LEU A 14 -20.08 36.62 27.82
C LEU A 14 -20.06 37.68 26.69
N SER A 15 -20.51 37.29 25.48
CA SER A 15 -21.40 38.16 24.72
C SER A 15 -22.24 37.40 23.69
N LEU A 16 -23.55 37.58 23.84
CA LEU A 16 -24.68 37.09 23.07
C LEU A 16 -25.05 38.17 22.04
N ALA A 17 -25.18 37.82 20.76
CA ALA A 17 -25.78 38.71 19.75
C ALA A 17 -26.81 37.95 18.90
N LEU A 18 -28.07 38.24 19.22
CA LEU A 18 -29.29 37.87 18.52
C LEU A 18 -29.55 38.89 17.40
N LEU A 19 -29.88 38.48 16.17
CA LEU A 19 -30.66 39.31 15.25
C LEU A 19 -31.30 38.47 14.12
N THR A 20 -32.60 38.24 14.28
CA THR A 20 -33.56 37.79 13.27
C THR A 20 -34.10 38.98 12.47
N ALA A 21 -34.24 38.87 11.14
CA ALA A 21 -35.38 39.43 10.41
C ALA A 21 -35.49 38.90 8.96
N VAL A 22 -36.74 38.61 8.61
CA VAL A 22 -37.31 37.99 7.40
C VAL A 22 -37.34 38.96 6.21
N MET A 23 -37.17 38.43 4.99
CA MET A 23 -37.85 38.95 3.80
C MET A 23 -38.37 37.79 2.96
N ALA A 24 -39.69 37.69 2.87
CA ALA A 24 -40.41 36.89 1.89
C ALA A 24 -40.55 37.71 0.60
N ALA A 25 -40.15 37.15 -0.54
CA ALA A 25 -40.47 37.67 -1.86
C ALA A 25 -41.04 36.54 -2.72
N CYS A 26 -42.20 36.82 -3.31
CA CYS A 26 -43.03 35.90 -4.07
C CYS A 26 -42.80 36.05 -5.59
N ALA A 27 -42.95 34.91 -6.28
CA ALA A 27 -43.32 34.70 -7.69
C ALA A 27 -42.20 34.74 -8.77
N PRO A 28 -42.34 34.02 -9.92
CA PRO A 28 -43.49 33.24 -10.45
C PRO A 28 -43.18 31.75 -10.75
N PRO A 29 -44.17 30.90 -11.15
CA PRO A 29 -43.96 29.47 -11.36
C PRO A 29 -43.25 29.22 -12.70
N GLN A 30 -42.14 28.48 -12.68
CA GLN A 30 -41.48 27.98 -13.87
C GLN A 30 -41.57 26.46 -13.90
N THR A 31 -42.31 26.03 -14.92
CA THR A 31 -42.31 24.77 -15.66
C THR A 31 -41.29 23.73 -15.20
N ALA A 32 -41.82 22.57 -14.82
CA ALA A 32 -41.06 21.34 -14.70
C ALA A 32 -40.55 20.93 -16.10
N GLU A 33 -39.24 21.08 -16.31
CA GLU A 33 -38.49 20.28 -17.27
C GLU A 33 -37.66 19.29 -16.45
N THR A 34 -38.01 18.02 -16.59
CA THR A 34 -37.27 16.89 -16.02
C THR A 34 -35.97 16.75 -16.78
N GLU A 35 -34.89 17.30 -16.22
CA GLU A 35 -33.54 16.90 -16.58
C GLU A 35 -33.31 15.46 -16.05
N PRO A 36 -32.72 14.57 -16.85
CA PRO A 36 -32.32 13.26 -16.37
C PRO A 36 -31.25 13.45 -15.29
N GLN A 37 -31.53 12.96 -14.09
CA GLN A 37 -30.51 12.79 -13.05
C GLN A 37 -29.45 11.84 -13.61
N VAL A 38 -28.33 12.42 -14.04
CA VAL A 38 -27.06 11.73 -14.13
C VAL A 38 -26.77 11.26 -12.72
N GLY A 39 -26.76 9.94 -12.52
CA GLY A 39 -26.40 9.36 -11.23
C GLY A 39 -25.05 9.91 -10.80
N GLU A 40 -25.01 10.46 -9.60
CA GLU A 40 -23.76 10.61 -8.86
C GLU A 40 -23.03 9.27 -8.95
N PRO A 41 -21.73 9.23 -9.29
CA PRO A 41 -20.95 8.04 -9.05
C PRO A 41 -21.00 7.81 -7.54
N THR A 42 -21.57 6.67 -7.14
CA THR A 42 -21.29 6.06 -5.85
C THR A 42 -19.78 6.05 -5.73
N ALA A 43 -19.25 6.89 -4.85
CA ALA A 43 -17.87 6.77 -4.42
C ALA A 43 -17.74 5.36 -3.84
N GLU A 44 -16.94 4.53 -4.47
CA GLU A 44 -16.43 3.32 -3.87
C GLU A 44 -15.71 3.76 -2.60
N GLU A 45 -16.23 3.31 -1.45
CA GLU A 45 -15.62 3.57 -0.16
C GLU A 45 -14.38 2.68 -0.08
N THR A 46 -13.27 3.17 -0.64
CA THR A 46 -11.95 2.59 -0.33
C THR A 46 -11.78 2.76 1.18
N ILE A 47 -11.83 1.67 1.93
CA ILE A 47 -11.40 1.69 3.33
C ILE A 47 -9.91 1.96 3.30
N ASP A 48 -9.57 3.21 3.58
CA ASP A 48 -8.26 3.59 4.09
C ASP A 48 -7.97 2.70 5.32
N PRO A 49 -6.87 1.93 5.33
CA PRO A 49 -6.57 0.97 6.40
C PRO A 49 -6.48 1.59 7.82
N GLY A 50 -6.60 2.91 7.97
CA GLY A 50 -6.61 3.61 9.26
C GLY A 50 -7.92 3.63 10.07
N ALA A 51 -8.99 2.91 9.69
CA ALA A 51 -10.30 3.05 10.36
C ALA A 51 -10.91 1.78 10.99
N ALA A 52 -10.18 0.66 11.08
CA ALA A 52 -10.62 -0.52 11.83
C ALA A 52 -9.92 -0.57 13.20
N ASP A 53 -10.71 -0.68 14.27
CA ASP A 53 -10.25 -0.82 15.66
C ASP A 53 -9.26 -2.01 15.76
N ALA A 54 -7.97 -1.73 15.95
CA ALA A 54 -6.86 -2.70 15.92
C ALA A 54 -6.85 -3.70 17.10
N GLY A 55 -7.98 -3.85 17.81
CA GLY A 55 -8.14 -4.79 18.93
C GLY A 55 -8.92 -6.06 18.62
N ASP A 56 -9.72 -6.08 17.55
CA ASP A 56 -10.71 -7.16 17.30
C ASP A 56 -10.88 -7.53 15.80
N VAL A 57 -9.92 -7.21 14.90
CA VAL A 57 -10.12 -7.42 13.45
C VAL A 57 -9.97 -8.89 13.01
N ALA A 58 -9.18 -9.70 13.71
CA ALA A 58 -8.93 -11.09 13.33
C ALA A 58 -10.20 -11.97 13.39
N ASP A 59 -11.18 -11.65 14.24
CA ASP A 59 -12.42 -12.45 14.37
C ASP A 59 -13.60 -11.90 13.54
N ASP A 60 -13.44 -10.77 12.83
CA ASP A 60 -14.55 -10.06 12.18
C ASP A 60 -14.28 -9.70 10.70
N TYR A 61 -13.60 -10.60 9.97
CA TYR A 61 -13.43 -10.48 8.51
C TYR A 61 -14.77 -10.38 7.76
N GLU A 62 -15.89 -10.78 8.38
CA GLU A 62 -17.23 -10.59 7.85
C GLU A 62 -17.55 -9.11 7.55
N GLN A 63 -16.93 -8.17 8.27
CA GLN A 63 -17.06 -6.73 8.01
C GLN A 63 -16.24 -6.27 6.80
N LEU A 64 -15.22 -7.02 6.42
CA LEU A 64 -14.38 -6.71 5.26
C LEU A 64 -14.98 -7.23 3.95
N ILE A 65 -15.98 -8.12 4.02
CA ILE A 65 -16.62 -8.67 2.81
C ILE A 65 -17.23 -7.55 1.96
N GLY A 66 -16.83 -7.52 0.69
CA GLY A 66 -17.20 -6.51 -0.30
C GLY A 66 -16.33 -5.26 -0.27
N GLN A 67 -15.33 -5.19 0.61
CA GLN A 67 -14.40 -4.07 0.70
C GLN A 67 -13.12 -4.37 -0.07
N THR A 68 -12.56 -3.36 -0.71
CA THR A 68 -11.23 -3.41 -1.29
C THR A 68 -10.20 -3.18 -0.20
N VAL A 69 -9.25 -4.11 -0.06
CA VAL A 69 -8.17 -4.05 0.93
C VAL A 69 -6.83 -4.22 0.25
N THR A 70 -5.79 -3.64 0.84
CA THR A 70 -4.39 -3.94 0.50
C THR A 70 -3.76 -4.72 1.64
N ILE A 71 -3.20 -5.89 1.35
CA ILE A 71 -2.45 -6.69 2.32
C ILE A 71 -1.09 -7.07 1.78
N ARG A 72 -0.19 -7.37 2.72
CA ARG A 72 1.11 -7.98 2.46
C ARG A 72 1.18 -9.29 3.22
N GLY A 73 1.94 -10.23 2.70
CA GLY A 73 2.08 -11.53 3.35
C GLY A 73 3.02 -12.46 2.62
N ASP A 74 3.44 -13.48 3.37
CA ASP A 74 4.31 -14.53 2.89
C ASP A 74 3.51 -15.63 2.18
N ILE A 75 3.98 -16.11 1.02
CA ILE A 75 3.36 -17.19 0.27
C ILE A 75 3.64 -18.51 1.01
N ASP A 76 2.58 -19.14 1.54
CA ASP A 76 2.70 -20.46 2.18
C ASP A 76 2.70 -21.59 1.15
N GLU A 77 1.76 -21.50 0.20
CA GLU A 77 1.49 -22.55 -0.78
C GLU A 77 0.79 -21.97 -2.01
N GLN A 78 1.18 -22.45 -3.19
CA GLN A 78 0.44 -22.23 -4.42
C GLN A 78 -0.58 -23.36 -4.61
N LEU A 79 -1.87 -23.02 -4.55
CA LEU A 79 -2.97 -23.97 -4.66
C LEU A 79 -3.37 -24.21 -6.12
N SER A 80 -3.17 -23.22 -6.99
CA SER A 80 -3.33 -23.35 -8.45
C SER A 80 -2.52 -22.28 -9.19
N ASP A 81 -2.56 -22.27 -10.52
CA ASP A 81 -1.83 -21.32 -11.36
C ASP A 81 -1.98 -19.86 -10.91
N ASN A 82 -3.16 -19.48 -10.42
CA ASN A 82 -3.48 -18.11 -9.99
C ASN A 82 -4.08 -18.04 -8.58
N VAL A 83 -4.01 -19.10 -7.78
CA VAL A 83 -4.49 -19.07 -6.39
C VAL A 83 -3.37 -19.45 -5.44
N VAL A 84 -3.13 -18.58 -4.47
CA VAL A 84 -2.13 -18.78 -3.42
C VAL A 84 -2.76 -18.68 -2.04
N ARG A 85 -2.14 -19.34 -1.07
CA ARG A 85 -2.37 -19.11 0.34
C ARG A 85 -1.26 -18.21 0.87
N LEU A 86 -1.65 -17.10 1.47
CA LEU A 86 -0.74 -16.15 2.10
C LEU A 86 -0.91 -16.19 3.60
N THR A 87 0.18 -16.20 4.36
CA THR A 87 0.18 -15.74 5.75
C THR A 87 0.28 -14.23 5.70
N ALA A 88 -0.82 -13.52 5.97
CA ALA A 88 -0.82 -12.07 5.98
C ALA A 88 0.05 -11.53 7.12
N ASP A 89 0.64 -10.34 6.95
CA ASP A 89 1.34 -9.65 8.03
C ASP A 89 0.34 -9.29 9.16
N GLU A 90 0.87 -8.99 10.35
CA GLU A 90 0.05 -8.54 11.48
C GLU A 90 -0.72 -7.25 11.09
N GLY A 91 -2.05 -7.31 11.07
CA GLY A 91 -2.88 -6.22 10.51
C GLY A 91 -4.35 -6.61 10.34
N LEU A 92 -4.93 -6.31 9.17
CA LEU A 92 -6.36 -6.54 8.85
C LEU A 92 -6.84 -7.98 9.10
N PHE A 93 -5.93 -8.95 9.02
CA PHE A 93 -6.24 -10.37 9.23
C PHE A 93 -5.40 -10.99 10.34
N GLY A 94 -4.76 -10.17 11.18
CA GLY A 94 -4.10 -10.64 12.41
C GLY A 94 -3.06 -11.75 12.25
N GLY A 95 -2.36 -11.84 11.12
CA GLY A 95 -1.40 -12.91 10.88
C GLY A 95 -1.99 -14.22 10.35
N GLU A 96 -3.27 -14.25 9.96
CA GLU A 96 -3.94 -15.46 9.51
C GLU A 96 -3.66 -15.81 8.05
N ASN A 97 -3.87 -17.09 7.71
CA ASN A 97 -3.75 -17.58 6.35
C ASN A 97 -5.00 -17.24 5.54
N ILE A 98 -4.81 -16.53 4.43
CA ILE A 98 -5.87 -16.07 3.54
C ILE A 98 -5.63 -16.64 2.15
N MET A 99 -6.70 -16.99 1.45
CA MET A 99 -6.62 -17.35 0.04
C MET A 99 -6.69 -16.10 -0.83
N VAL A 100 -5.82 -16.02 -1.82
CA VAL A 100 -5.78 -14.91 -2.76
C VAL A 100 -5.81 -15.44 -4.18
N VAL A 101 -6.74 -14.93 -4.99
CA VAL A 101 -6.74 -15.09 -6.43
C VAL A 101 -5.90 -13.96 -7.02
N LEU A 102 -4.80 -14.30 -7.67
CA LEU A 102 -3.88 -13.36 -8.31
C LEU A 102 -4.42 -12.89 -9.66
N PRO A 103 -4.08 -11.67 -10.10
CA PRO A 103 -4.41 -11.18 -11.44
C PRO A 103 -3.77 -12.06 -12.53
N ASP A 104 -4.45 -12.22 -13.68
CA ASP A 104 -3.96 -13.07 -14.78
C ASP A 104 -2.62 -12.62 -15.37
N ASP A 105 -2.27 -11.34 -15.23
CA ASP A 105 -1.02 -10.74 -15.71
C ASP A 105 0.09 -10.73 -14.66
N PHE A 106 -0.20 -11.15 -13.43
CA PHE A 106 0.81 -11.30 -12.37
C PHE A 106 1.42 -12.70 -12.41
N VAL A 107 2.75 -12.76 -12.47
CA VAL A 107 3.49 -14.03 -12.54
C VAL A 107 4.45 -14.11 -11.37
N LEU A 108 4.30 -15.17 -10.57
CA LEU A 108 5.23 -15.48 -9.51
C LEU A 108 6.57 -15.94 -10.12
N PRO A 109 7.71 -15.37 -9.68
CA PRO A 109 9.00 -15.84 -10.13
C PRO A 109 9.22 -17.26 -9.63
N THR A 110 9.72 -18.12 -10.52
CA THR A 110 10.04 -19.52 -10.24
C THR A 110 11.53 -19.75 -10.42
N GLU A 111 12.07 -20.79 -9.79
CA GLU A 111 13.45 -21.21 -10.03
C GLU A 111 13.67 -21.51 -11.52
N GLU A 112 14.85 -21.19 -12.06
CA GLU A 112 15.14 -21.42 -13.47
C GLU A 112 14.92 -22.90 -13.87
N GLY A 113 13.89 -23.13 -14.70
CA GLY A 113 13.53 -24.46 -15.17
C GLY A 113 12.83 -25.35 -14.14
N GLY A 114 12.40 -24.77 -13.02
CA GLY A 114 11.59 -25.40 -11.98
C GLY A 114 10.13 -24.94 -11.98
N GLU A 115 9.36 -25.49 -11.05
CA GLU A 115 7.98 -25.11 -10.74
C GLU A 115 7.89 -24.42 -9.37
N ASP A 116 9.01 -24.37 -8.64
CA ASP A 116 9.11 -23.83 -7.29
C ASP A 116 9.18 -22.30 -7.32
N VAL A 117 8.26 -21.66 -6.61
CA VAL A 117 8.20 -20.20 -6.45
C VAL A 117 9.38 -19.73 -5.60
N VAL A 118 10.10 -18.69 -6.06
CA VAL A 118 11.25 -18.10 -5.33
C VAL A 118 10.90 -16.83 -4.58
N ALA A 119 9.82 -16.15 -4.95
CA ALA A 119 9.33 -15.01 -4.19
C ALA A 119 8.56 -15.50 -2.96
N ASN A 120 9.00 -15.08 -1.78
CA ASN A 120 8.38 -15.51 -0.55
C ASN A 120 7.30 -14.54 -0.06
N ARG A 121 7.26 -13.29 -0.56
CA ARG A 121 6.34 -12.25 -0.09
C ARG A 121 5.74 -11.45 -1.24
N ILE A 122 4.46 -11.12 -1.14
CA ILE A 122 3.74 -10.27 -2.11
C ILE A 122 2.85 -9.25 -1.40
N GLN A 123 2.57 -8.15 -2.11
CA GLN A 123 1.50 -7.21 -1.78
C GLN A 123 0.36 -7.40 -2.77
N VAL A 124 -0.87 -7.44 -2.28
CA VAL A 124 -2.07 -7.56 -3.11
C VAL A 124 -3.10 -6.53 -2.71
N THR A 125 -3.78 -5.96 -3.70
CA THR A 125 -4.95 -5.09 -3.49
C THR A 125 -6.13 -5.70 -4.21
N GLY A 126 -7.25 -5.88 -3.51
CA GLY A 126 -8.44 -6.48 -4.10
C GLY A 126 -9.64 -6.56 -3.17
N GLU A 127 -10.75 -7.05 -3.71
CA GLU A 127 -12.01 -7.19 -2.97
C GLU A 127 -11.99 -8.46 -2.10
N VAL A 128 -12.35 -8.32 -0.82
CA VAL A 128 -12.56 -9.46 0.07
C VAL A 128 -13.93 -10.07 -0.19
N GLN A 129 -13.95 -11.37 -0.44
CA GLN A 129 -15.14 -12.16 -0.72
C GLN A 129 -15.21 -13.38 0.20
N ARG A 130 -16.38 -14.02 0.24
CA ARG A 130 -16.55 -15.29 0.95
C ARG A 130 -16.26 -16.42 0.00
N PHE A 131 -15.31 -17.29 0.35
CA PHE A 131 -15.00 -18.46 -0.45
C PHE A 131 -16.18 -19.44 -0.50
N THR A 132 -16.49 -19.91 -1.71
CA THR A 132 -17.62 -20.79 -2.01
C THR A 132 -17.20 -22.04 -2.78
N ALA A 133 -18.03 -23.10 -2.70
CA ALA A 133 -17.85 -24.30 -3.51
C ALA A 133 -17.88 -24.05 -5.04
N ALA A 134 -18.46 -22.93 -5.49
CA ALA A 134 -18.44 -22.54 -6.90
C ALA A 134 -17.03 -22.07 -7.32
N GLU A 135 -16.36 -21.29 -6.47
CA GLU A 135 -14.98 -20.86 -6.69
C GLU A 135 -14.00 -22.02 -6.57
N ALA A 136 -14.21 -22.92 -5.60
CA ALA A 136 -13.43 -24.16 -5.51
C ALA A 136 -13.49 -24.97 -6.82
N GLN A 137 -14.65 -25.00 -7.49
CA GLN A 137 -14.76 -25.63 -8.81
C GLN A 137 -14.10 -24.80 -9.91
N GLN A 138 -14.29 -23.49 -9.91
CA GLN A 138 -13.73 -22.58 -10.92
C GLN A 138 -12.20 -22.65 -10.96
N TYR A 139 -11.55 -22.65 -9.80
CA TYR A 139 -10.10 -22.68 -9.66
C TYR A 139 -9.53 -24.09 -9.48
N ASN A 140 -10.38 -25.13 -9.64
CA ASN A 140 -10.01 -26.53 -9.53
C ASN A 140 -9.41 -26.96 -8.17
N LEU A 141 -9.84 -26.32 -7.08
CA LEU A 141 -9.35 -26.52 -5.70
C LEU A 141 -10.17 -27.54 -4.88
N GLN A 142 -11.09 -28.28 -5.52
CA GLN A 142 -12.13 -29.07 -4.83
C GLN A 142 -11.59 -30.05 -3.78
N ASP A 143 -10.38 -30.60 -3.99
CA ASP A 143 -9.74 -31.56 -3.10
C ASP A 143 -8.80 -30.90 -2.07
N GLU A 144 -8.40 -29.64 -2.29
CA GLU A 144 -7.35 -28.94 -1.53
C GLU A 144 -7.92 -28.03 -0.43
N VAL A 145 -9.13 -27.49 -0.62
CA VAL A 145 -9.70 -26.46 0.27
C VAL A 145 -11.06 -26.86 0.86
N ALA A 146 -11.31 -28.16 0.98
CA ALA A 146 -12.59 -28.69 1.48
C ALA A 146 -12.91 -28.28 2.93
N GLU A 147 -11.90 -27.92 3.73
CA GLU A 147 -12.05 -27.42 5.11
C GLU A 147 -12.19 -25.89 5.18
N ASP A 148 -12.08 -25.20 4.04
CA ASP A 148 -11.95 -23.75 3.95
C ASP A 148 -13.23 -23.05 3.45
N GLU A 149 -14.36 -23.78 3.38
CA GLU A 149 -15.65 -23.18 3.05
C GLU A 149 -15.96 -22.03 4.01
N GLU A 150 -16.45 -20.92 3.46
CA GLU A 150 -16.81 -19.69 4.18
C GLU A 150 -15.63 -18.84 4.69
N ARG A 151 -14.37 -19.24 4.47
CA ARG A 151 -13.20 -18.41 4.81
C ARG A 151 -13.03 -17.20 3.85
N PRO A 152 -12.30 -16.15 4.27
CA PRO A 152 -12.04 -15.02 3.39
C PRO A 152 -11.21 -15.45 2.16
N LEU A 153 -11.62 -14.92 1.01
CA LEU A 153 -10.92 -14.98 -0.26
C LEU A 153 -10.68 -13.54 -0.72
N ILE A 154 -9.48 -13.18 -1.13
CA ILE A 154 -9.23 -11.90 -1.79
C ILE A 154 -9.14 -12.15 -3.29
N VAL A 155 -9.97 -11.45 -4.07
CA VAL A 155 -9.83 -11.42 -5.53
C VAL A 155 -9.02 -10.17 -5.87
N ALA A 156 -7.73 -10.37 -6.15
CA ALA A 156 -6.80 -9.28 -6.36
C ALA A 156 -7.06 -8.59 -7.70
N GLU A 157 -7.12 -7.26 -7.65
CA GLU A 157 -7.11 -6.38 -8.83
C GLU A 157 -5.69 -6.07 -9.24
N THR A 158 -4.79 -5.92 -8.26
CA THR A 158 -3.37 -5.69 -8.47
C THR A 158 -2.55 -6.55 -7.51
N ALA A 159 -1.33 -6.89 -7.96
CA ALA A 159 -0.35 -7.61 -7.16
C ALA A 159 1.05 -7.12 -7.50
N ALA A 160 1.92 -7.09 -6.49
CA ALA A 160 3.32 -6.74 -6.60
C ALA A 160 4.17 -7.71 -5.77
N LEU A 161 5.39 -8.00 -6.22
CA LEU A 161 6.35 -8.72 -5.38
C LEU A 161 6.73 -7.81 -4.20
N SER A 162 6.92 -8.36 -3.00
CA SER A 162 7.26 -7.55 -1.83
C SER A 162 8.57 -8.01 -1.19
N PRO A 163 9.69 -7.96 -1.94
CA PRO A 163 11.00 -8.27 -1.35
C PRO A 163 11.36 -7.21 -0.32
N ASP A 164 12.22 -7.57 0.63
CA ASP A 164 12.92 -6.55 1.39
C ASP A 164 14.04 -5.89 0.55
N ALA A 165 14.51 -4.73 1.02
CA ALA A 165 15.56 -3.98 0.33
C ALA A 165 16.86 -4.80 0.17
N GLY A 166 17.18 -5.66 1.13
CA GLY A 166 18.36 -6.53 1.03
C GLY A 166 18.20 -7.61 -0.04
N GLU A 167 17.03 -8.26 -0.10
CA GLU A 167 16.70 -9.26 -1.11
C GLU A 167 16.78 -8.71 -2.53
N LEU A 168 16.20 -7.52 -2.76
CA LEU A 168 16.28 -6.85 -4.07
C LEU A 168 17.73 -6.47 -4.41
N SER A 169 18.52 -6.03 -3.43
CA SER A 169 19.92 -5.66 -3.64
C SER A 169 20.82 -6.87 -3.95
N ASP A 170 20.59 -7.99 -3.27
CA ASP A 170 21.39 -9.20 -3.40
C ASP A 170 21.06 -10.00 -4.68
N ASN A 171 19.79 -10.00 -5.11
CA ASN A 171 19.33 -10.78 -6.27
C ASN A 171 18.44 -9.96 -7.24
N PRO A 172 18.92 -8.82 -7.77
CA PRO A 172 18.08 -7.86 -8.49
C PRO A 172 17.52 -8.39 -9.81
N GLU A 173 18.21 -9.33 -10.43
CA GLU A 173 17.82 -9.94 -11.71
C GLU A 173 16.44 -10.62 -11.66
N GLN A 174 16.04 -11.12 -10.49
CA GLN A 174 14.75 -11.79 -10.29
C GLN A 174 13.57 -10.81 -10.26
N PHE A 175 13.84 -9.52 -10.03
CA PHE A 175 12.84 -8.48 -9.86
C PHE A 175 12.81 -7.47 -11.00
N TYR A 176 13.81 -7.47 -11.89
CA TYR A 176 13.86 -6.49 -12.98
C TYR A 176 12.64 -6.55 -13.91
N ASN A 177 12.10 -5.37 -14.22
CA ASN A 177 10.88 -5.12 -14.98
C ASN A 177 9.61 -5.66 -14.31
N GLN A 178 9.67 -5.96 -13.02
CA GLN A 178 8.52 -6.33 -12.21
C GLN A 178 8.12 -5.17 -11.31
N THR A 179 6.83 -5.09 -11.00
CA THR A 179 6.33 -4.21 -9.94
C THR A 179 6.71 -4.81 -8.58
N VAL A 180 7.41 -4.03 -7.77
CA VAL A 180 7.80 -4.36 -6.40
C VAL A 180 7.17 -3.38 -5.42
N ALA A 181 6.87 -3.85 -4.21
CA ALA A 181 6.39 -3.07 -3.07
C ALA A 181 7.34 -3.29 -1.89
N ILE A 182 8.20 -2.31 -1.60
CA ILE A 182 9.25 -2.43 -0.58
C ILE A 182 8.94 -1.52 0.59
N GLU A 183 8.99 -2.08 1.79
CA GLU A 183 8.89 -1.36 3.04
C GLU A 183 10.24 -0.77 3.44
N SER A 184 10.22 0.47 3.93
CA SER A 184 11.42 1.14 4.40
C SER A 184 11.09 2.20 5.44
N ASP A 185 11.81 2.16 6.54
CA ASP A 185 11.92 3.22 7.55
C ASP A 185 13.19 4.07 7.38
N ASP A 186 14.09 3.67 6.46
CA ASP A 186 15.40 4.30 6.22
C ASP A 186 15.51 4.85 4.78
N LEU A 187 14.74 5.91 4.51
CA LEU A 187 14.75 6.63 3.23
C LEU A 187 15.38 8.02 3.39
N GLU A 188 16.46 8.30 2.66
CA GLU A 188 17.20 9.57 2.72
C GLU A 188 17.27 10.26 1.35
N GLU A 189 16.93 11.55 1.28
CA GLU A 189 17.10 12.33 0.05
C GLU A 189 18.58 12.64 -0.21
N ILE A 190 19.10 12.20 -1.36
CA ILE A 190 20.47 12.50 -1.82
C ILE A 190 20.49 13.51 -2.99
N ALA A 191 19.38 13.64 -3.71
CA ALA A 191 19.14 14.67 -4.71
C ALA A 191 17.63 14.88 -4.89
N PRO A 192 17.17 15.96 -5.55
CA PRO A 192 15.75 16.20 -5.75
C PRO A 192 15.02 14.98 -6.35
N ASN A 193 13.99 14.51 -5.64
CA ASN A 193 13.21 13.32 -5.98
C ASN A 193 14.03 12.02 -6.15
N THR A 194 15.21 11.97 -5.52
CA THR A 194 16.16 10.87 -5.60
C THR A 194 16.58 10.50 -4.19
N TYR A 195 16.28 9.27 -3.81
CA TYR A 195 16.41 8.80 -2.44
C TYR A 195 17.29 7.57 -2.38
N ARG A 196 18.00 7.44 -1.27
CA ARG A 196 18.68 6.22 -0.86
C ARG A 196 17.76 5.47 0.09
N MET A 197 17.56 4.19 -0.17
CA MET A 197 16.92 3.23 0.73
C MET A 197 17.97 2.26 1.27
N GLY A 198 18.05 2.10 2.58
CA GLY A 198 19.02 1.18 3.21
C GLY A 198 18.66 -0.29 2.97
N GLY A 199 19.66 -1.12 2.60
CA GLY A 199 19.52 -2.58 2.44
C GLY A 199 19.65 -3.40 3.74
N GLY A 200 19.62 -2.73 4.90
CA GLY A 200 19.83 -3.35 6.20
C GLY A 200 21.28 -3.76 6.50
N LEU A 201 21.47 -4.78 7.34
CA LEU A 201 22.80 -5.14 7.89
C LEU A 201 23.75 -5.81 6.87
N THR A 202 23.20 -6.40 5.81
CA THR A 202 23.95 -7.19 4.82
C THR A 202 23.67 -6.83 3.38
N GLY A 203 22.53 -6.21 3.08
CA GLY A 203 22.17 -5.77 1.73
C GLY A 203 22.81 -4.43 1.38
N GLY A 204 23.04 -4.20 0.09
CA GLY A 204 23.47 -2.90 -0.42
C GLY A 204 22.30 -1.91 -0.50
N ASP A 205 22.61 -0.62 -0.42
CA ASP A 205 21.62 0.44 -0.57
C ASP A 205 20.98 0.41 -1.97
N ILE A 206 19.70 0.75 -2.04
CA ILE A 206 18.94 0.86 -3.29
C ILE A 206 18.67 2.32 -3.60
N LEU A 207 18.75 2.67 -4.89
CA LEU A 207 18.33 3.97 -5.37
C LEU A 207 16.82 3.96 -5.61
N VAL A 208 16.12 4.97 -5.10
CA VAL A 208 14.69 5.18 -5.33
C VAL A 208 14.49 6.50 -6.06
N LEU A 209 13.81 6.43 -7.19
CA LEU A 209 13.52 7.56 -8.06
C LEU A 209 12.03 7.84 -8.07
N SER A 210 11.61 9.05 -7.73
CA SER A 210 10.18 9.42 -7.65
C SER A 210 9.86 10.58 -8.59
N GLU A 211 8.64 10.67 -9.10
CA GLU A 211 8.19 11.88 -9.81
C GLU A 211 7.79 13.00 -8.83
N GLN A 212 7.45 12.64 -7.60
CA GLN A 212 6.97 13.54 -6.56
C GLN A 212 7.95 13.59 -5.38
N PRO A 213 8.12 14.76 -4.74
CA PRO A 213 8.97 14.87 -3.56
C PRO A 213 8.37 14.11 -2.38
N LEU A 214 9.17 13.26 -1.75
CA LEU A 214 8.79 12.42 -0.61
C LEU A 214 9.21 13.04 0.74
N GLN A 215 9.88 14.19 0.74
CA GLN A 215 10.50 14.76 1.94
C GLN A 215 9.50 14.97 3.08
N GLU A 216 8.25 15.34 2.79
CA GLU A 216 7.23 15.52 3.82
C GLU A 216 6.88 14.20 4.53
N LEU A 217 6.83 13.08 3.80
CA LEU A 217 6.59 11.75 4.37
C LEU A 217 7.80 11.29 5.19
N ILE A 218 9.01 11.49 4.66
CA ILE A 218 10.28 11.15 5.33
C ILE A 218 10.44 11.94 6.64
N ASP A 219 10.17 13.25 6.62
CA ASP A 219 10.32 14.13 7.79
C ASP A 219 9.34 13.77 8.93
N GLN A 220 8.23 13.10 8.61
CA GLN A 220 7.29 12.59 9.60
C GLN A 220 7.81 11.34 10.33
N GLY A 221 8.89 10.73 9.84
CA GLY A 221 9.48 9.52 10.42
C GLY A 221 8.57 8.31 10.29
N GLU A 222 7.71 8.33 9.28
CA GLU A 222 6.79 7.25 8.97
C GLU A 222 7.54 6.14 8.23
N GLU A 223 7.27 4.88 8.58
CA GLU A 223 7.63 3.76 7.75
C GLU A 223 6.81 3.84 6.44
N LEU A 224 7.46 3.65 5.30
CA LEU A 224 6.85 3.85 3.99
C LEU A 224 6.83 2.55 3.21
N VAL A 225 5.75 2.32 2.45
CA VAL A 225 5.73 1.33 1.37
C VAL A 225 5.92 2.06 0.05
N ILE A 226 6.97 1.69 -0.68
CA ILE A 226 7.29 2.22 -1.99
C ILE A 226 6.95 1.16 -3.03
N THR A 227 5.91 1.43 -3.81
CA THR A 227 5.50 0.59 -4.93
C THR A 227 6.01 1.18 -6.24
N GLY A 228 6.73 0.39 -7.02
CA GLY A 228 7.38 0.87 -8.23
C GLY A 228 7.91 -0.25 -9.11
N GLU A 229 8.51 0.11 -10.24
CA GLU A 229 9.18 -0.86 -11.11
C GLU A 229 10.64 -1.00 -10.68
N ALA A 230 11.09 -2.23 -10.42
CA ALA A 230 12.50 -2.51 -10.22
C ALA A 230 13.22 -2.58 -11.57
N ARG A 231 14.28 -1.81 -11.75
CA ARG A 231 15.03 -1.71 -12.99
C ARG A 231 16.53 -1.74 -12.72
N GLN A 232 17.32 -2.04 -13.74
CA GLN A 232 18.76 -1.83 -13.67
C GLN A 232 19.05 -0.33 -13.82
N PHE A 233 19.91 0.20 -12.98
CA PHE A 233 20.28 1.61 -13.04
C PHE A 233 21.14 1.92 -14.27
N ASP A 234 20.67 2.84 -15.11
CA ASP A 234 21.44 3.44 -16.21
C ASP A 234 21.52 4.95 -16.00
N LEU A 235 22.73 5.44 -15.68
CA LEU A 235 22.97 6.87 -15.48
C LEU A 235 22.58 7.71 -16.70
N ALA A 236 22.84 7.21 -17.92
CA ALA A 236 22.56 7.97 -19.13
C ALA A 236 21.06 8.17 -19.36
N GLU A 237 20.24 7.22 -18.90
CA GLU A 237 18.78 7.31 -18.91
C GLU A 237 18.28 8.34 -17.89
N PHE A 238 18.68 8.20 -16.62
CA PHE A 238 18.07 8.94 -15.52
C PHE A 238 18.61 10.37 -15.35
N GLN A 239 19.85 10.65 -15.73
CA GLN A 239 20.44 11.98 -15.55
C GLN A 239 19.65 13.09 -16.28
N GLU A 240 19.03 12.78 -17.43
CA GLU A 240 18.25 13.75 -18.20
C GLU A 240 16.89 14.02 -17.56
N GLN A 241 16.31 13.01 -16.93
CA GLN A 241 15.00 13.09 -16.29
C GLN A 241 15.07 13.84 -14.95
N TYR A 242 16.09 13.56 -14.14
CA TYR A 242 16.18 14.07 -12.76
C TYR A 242 17.03 15.33 -12.59
N ASN A 243 17.67 15.82 -13.66
CA ASN A 243 18.44 17.07 -13.67
C ASN A 243 19.53 17.16 -12.58
N TRP A 244 20.17 16.04 -12.26
CA TRP A 244 21.28 16.00 -11.29
C TRP A 244 22.45 16.88 -11.71
N ASP A 245 23.10 17.53 -10.75
CA ASP A 245 24.35 18.24 -11.00
C ASP A 245 25.55 17.28 -11.10
N ALA A 246 26.74 17.81 -11.42
CA ALA A 246 27.93 17.00 -11.64
C ALA A 246 28.43 16.28 -10.36
N GLU A 247 28.17 16.84 -9.17
CA GLU A 247 28.55 16.22 -7.89
C GLU A 247 27.60 15.07 -7.56
N GLN A 248 26.30 15.30 -7.72
CA GLN A 248 25.24 14.29 -7.55
C GLN A 248 25.40 13.12 -8.53
N GLN A 249 25.66 13.41 -9.82
CA GLN A 249 25.91 12.37 -10.82
C GLN A 249 27.12 11.51 -10.45
N GLN A 250 28.18 12.13 -9.94
CA GLN A 250 29.37 11.40 -9.53
C GLN A 250 29.06 10.49 -8.32
N GLU A 251 28.40 11.01 -7.30
CA GLU A 251 28.01 10.23 -6.12
C GLU A 251 27.11 9.05 -6.49
N ILE A 252 26.09 9.28 -7.32
CA ILE A 252 25.15 8.23 -7.75
C ILE A 252 25.88 7.16 -8.59
N ALA A 253 26.72 7.57 -9.53
CA ALA A 253 27.47 6.64 -10.36
C ALA A 253 28.49 5.82 -9.57
N GLU A 254 29.08 6.36 -8.51
CA GLU A 254 30.06 5.65 -7.68
C GLU A 254 29.41 4.58 -6.80
N ASN A 255 28.16 4.79 -6.35
CA ASN A 255 27.49 3.92 -5.39
C ASN A 255 26.44 2.98 -6.01
N TYR A 256 25.79 3.37 -7.11
CA TYR A 256 24.64 2.65 -7.67
C TYR A 256 24.82 2.20 -9.12
N ALA A 257 26.01 2.40 -9.72
CA ALA A 257 26.27 1.92 -11.07
C ALA A 257 25.99 0.42 -11.19
N ASP A 258 25.22 0.06 -12.23
CA ASP A 258 24.79 -1.30 -12.55
C ASP A 258 23.93 -2.00 -11.46
N GLY A 259 23.56 -1.31 -10.38
CA GLY A 259 22.71 -1.82 -9.30
C GLY A 259 21.21 -1.69 -9.57
N PRO A 260 20.36 -2.22 -8.68
CA PRO A 260 18.92 -2.01 -8.77
C PRO A 260 18.54 -0.56 -8.45
N VAL A 261 17.53 -0.09 -9.18
CA VAL A 261 16.82 1.16 -8.91
C VAL A 261 15.33 0.88 -8.91
N ILE A 262 14.59 1.53 -8.00
CA ILE A 262 13.13 1.52 -8.00
C ILE A 262 12.65 2.82 -8.61
N VAL A 263 11.88 2.74 -9.69
CA VAL A 263 11.12 3.87 -10.21
C VAL A 263 9.77 3.86 -9.51
N ALA A 264 9.65 4.68 -8.46
CA ALA A 264 8.49 4.77 -7.60
C ALA A 264 7.29 5.33 -8.37
N GLN A 265 6.18 4.59 -8.29
CA GLN A 265 4.90 4.97 -8.86
C GLN A 265 3.97 5.47 -7.75
N GLU A 266 4.00 4.78 -6.60
CA GLU A 266 3.19 5.09 -5.44
C GLU A 266 4.02 4.95 -4.16
N VAL A 267 3.81 5.87 -3.23
CA VAL A 267 4.47 5.85 -1.92
C VAL A 267 3.43 6.22 -0.88
N PHE A 268 3.24 5.34 0.10
CA PHE A 268 2.28 5.54 1.17
C PHE A 268 2.93 5.24 2.52
N PRO A 269 2.57 5.97 3.58
CA PRO A 269 2.96 5.55 4.91
C PRO A 269 2.28 4.24 5.29
N VAL A 270 3.02 3.40 6.01
CA VAL A 270 2.46 2.28 6.76
C VAL A 270 1.70 2.90 7.91
N THR A 271 0.39 3.05 7.76
CA THR A 271 -0.47 3.42 8.87
C THR A 271 -0.54 2.21 9.80
N GLU A 272 0.39 2.10 10.76
CA GLU A 272 0.07 1.38 12.00
C GLU A 272 -1.19 2.04 12.54
N GLY A 273 -2.27 1.26 12.73
CA GLY A 273 -3.55 1.75 13.24
C GLY A 273 -3.32 2.64 14.47
N GLN A 274 -3.34 3.96 14.26
CA GLN A 274 -2.99 4.89 15.33
C GLN A 274 -4.14 4.90 16.33
N GLN A 275 -3.83 4.39 17.52
CA GLN A 275 -4.68 4.30 18.71
C GLN A 275 -5.13 5.67 19.24
#